data_AF-A0A3M4B4A5-F1
#
_entry.id   AF-A0A3M4B4A5-F1
#
_cell.length_a   1.000
_cell.length_b   1.000
_cell.length_c   1.000
_cell.angle_alpha   90.00
_cell.angle_beta   90.00
_cell.angle_gamma   90.00
#
_symmetry.space_group_name_H-M   'P 1'
#
loop_
_entity.id
_entity.type
_entity.pdbx_description
1 polymer ?
#
loop_
_entity_poly.entity_id
_entity_poly.type
_entity_poly.pdbx_seq_one_letter_code
_entity_poly.pdbx_strand_id
1 'polypeptide(L)'
;MRRSTRSLLLLLALVPLAMLFMLANERYRYVERVLFDWQVFWQSDSLHSIGLDQYRVVTEEKVIEGLEDDVSGLSYDPDRKSLFTVTNQNPELVELSLDGKVLRRIPLVGFGDAEAVEYISPGVYVISDERQLRLIQIHVDDSTKSLNAADAEQLTLGISTSGNKGYEGLAYDSVGRRLFVARERDPVQIIEVRGFPKTDLQAPGNLQVIANSKRDGRLSVRDLSSLQFDEISGHLLALSDESKRILELDTSGHPIGSSSLAKGAMGLSKGVPQAEGMAMDAEGTLYLVSEPNLFYVFRKP
;
A
#
# COMPACT_ATOMS: atom_id res chain seq x y z
N MET A 1 44.13 -21.68 34.17
CA MET A 1 44.31 -20.77 33.02
C MET A 1 43.51 -21.13 31.75
N ARG A 2 42.93 -22.34 31.59
CA ARG A 2 42.14 -22.72 30.38
C ARG A 2 40.69 -22.19 30.28
N ARG A 3 40.08 -21.73 31.39
CA ARG A 3 38.70 -21.18 31.38
C ARG A 3 38.66 -19.75 30.82
N SER A 4 39.63 -18.91 31.18
CA SER A 4 39.71 -17.50 30.76
C SER A 4 39.85 -17.34 29.23
N THR A 5 40.61 -18.21 28.56
CA THR A 5 40.77 -18.15 27.09
C THR A 5 39.51 -18.57 26.35
N ARG A 6 38.72 -19.53 26.87
CA ARG A 6 37.42 -19.90 26.31
C ARG A 6 36.38 -18.79 26.48
N SER A 7 36.35 -18.14 27.65
CA SER A 7 35.50 -16.97 27.90
C SER A 7 35.86 -15.79 26.96
N LEU A 8 37.15 -15.55 26.74
CA LEU A 8 37.64 -14.50 25.85
C LEU A 8 37.30 -14.78 24.38
N LEU A 9 37.46 -16.03 23.93
CA LEU A 9 37.08 -16.46 22.58
C LEU A 9 35.57 -16.38 22.34
N LEU A 10 34.76 -16.73 23.34
CA LEU A 10 33.30 -16.57 23.28
C LEU A 10 32.91 -15.08 23.20
N LEU A 11 33.54 -14.22 23.99
CA LEU A 11 33.33 -12.77 23.93
C LEU A 11 33.74 -12.18 22.57
N LEU A 12 34.89 -12.59 22.03
CA LEU A 12 35.38 -12.19 20.70
C LEU A 12 34.46 -12.62 19.55
N ALA A 13 33.68 -13.70 19.72
CA ALA A 13 32.68 -14.12 18.75
C ALA A 13 31.31 -13.45 18.97
N LEU A 14 30.93 -13.20 20.23
CA LEU A 14 29.64 -12.60 20.59
C LEU A 14 29.53 -11.12 20.22
N VAL A 15 30.60 -10.34 20.39
CA VAL A 15 30.60 -8.90 20.05
C VAL A 15 30.32 -8.65 18.57
N PRO A 16 31.05 -9.27 17.60
CA PRO A 16 30.75 -9.08 16.18
C PRO A 16 29.38 -9.64 15.79
N LEU A 17 28.93 -10.74 16.41
CA LEU A 17 27.58 -11.26 16.18
C LEU A 17 26.49 -10.29 16.67
N ALA A 18 26.67 -9.70 17.85
CA ALA A 18 25.76 -8.70 18.39
C ALA A 18 25.77 -7.42 17.55
N MET A 19 26.94 -6.99 17.07
CA MET A 19 27.05 -5.83 16.17
C MET A 19 26.37 -6.10 14.82
N LEU A 20 26.55 -7.31 14.26
CA LEU A 20 25.91 -7.73 13.03
C LEU A 20 24.39 -7.86 13.21
N PHE A 21 23.93 -8.33 14.37
CA PHE A 21 22.52 -8.32 14.73
C PHE A 21 21.98 -6.90 14.88
N MET A 22 22.70 -5.97 15.52
CA MET A 22 22.27 -4.57 15.63
C MET A 22 22.15 -3.91 14.25
N LEU A 23 23.16 -4.06 13.39
CA LEU A 23 23.13 -3.56 12.01
C LEU A 23 22.00 -4.19 11.18
N ALA A 24 21.76 -5.50 11.37
CA ALA A 24 20.63 -6.17 10.73
C ALA A 24 19.29 -5.65 11.29
N ASN A 25 19.17 -5.44 12.60
CA ASN A 25 17.94 -4.96 13.21
C ASN A 25 17.61 -3.52 12.79
N GLU A 26 18.61 -2.64 12.65
CA GLU A 26 18.41 -1.29 12.12
C GLU A 26 17.75 -1.31 10.73
N ARG A 27 18.07 -2.31 9.91
CA ARG A 27 17.51 -2.44 8.55
C ARG A 27 16.22 -3.24 8.48
N TYR A 28 16.12 -4.35 9.23
CA TYR A 28 15.05 -5.34 9.11
C TYR A 28 14.00 -5.26 10.21
N ARG A 29 14.26 -4.48 11.27
CA ARG A 29 13.32 -4.22 12.39
C ARG A 29 12.75 -5.49 13.02
N TYR A 30 13.61 -6.52 13.18
CA TYR A 30 13.22 -7.84 13.69
C TYR A 30 12.63 -7.76 15.10
N VAL A 31 13.23 -6.97 15.98
CA VAL A 31 12.79 -6.82 17.37
C VAL A 31 11.42 -6.15 17.42
N GLU A 32 11.24 -5.05 16.69
CA GLU A 32 9.98 -4.32 16.59
C GLU A 32 8.88 -5.22 16.03
N ARG A 33 9.18 -5.98 14.98
CA ARG A 33 8.26 -6.97 14.40
C ARG A 33 7.82 -8.02 15.42
N VAL A 34 8.75 -8.66 16.10
CA VAL A 34 8.42 -9.71 17.08
C VAL A 34 7.64 -9.15 18.27
N LEU A 35 8.02 -7.97 18.77
CA LEU A 35 7.29 -7.30 19.85
C LEU A 35 5.87 -6.93 19.42
N PHE A 36 5.70 -6.43 18.19
CA PHE A 36 4.39 -6.11 17.63
C PHE A 36 3.52 -7.35 17.47
N ASP A 37 4.04 -8.42 16.85
CA ASP A 37 3.31 -9.67 16.64
C ASP A 37 2.89 -10.28 17.99
N TRP A 38 3.77 -10.20 19.00
CA TRP A 38 3.45 -10.58 20.38
C TRP A 38 2.32 -9.71 20.95
N GLN A 39 2.41 -8.39 20.84
CA GLN A 39 1.40 -7.47 21.35
C GLN A 39 0.02 -7.73 20.71
N VAL A 40 -0.06 -7.87 19.39
CA VAL A 40 -1.30 -8.16 18.65
C VAL A 40 -1.88 -9.50 19.10
N PHE A 41 -1.04 -10.54 19.24
CA PHE A 41 -1.49 -11.85 19.71
C PHE A 41 -2.21 -11.75 21.06
N TRP A 42 -1.69 -10.97 22.01
CA TRP A 42 -2.30 -10.78 23.33
C TRP A 42 -3.48 -9.78 23.37
N GLN A 43 -3.64 -8.93 22.35
CA GLN A 43 -4.71 -7.91 22.27
C GLN A 43 -5.88 -8.32 21.35
N SER A 44 -5.78 -9.48 20.69
CA SER A 44 -6.66 -9.97 19.63
C SER A 44 -8.16 -10.03 19.97
N ASP A 45 -8.54 -10.16 21.24
CA ASP A 45 -9.95 -10.24 21.67
C ASP A 45 -10.63 -8.87 21.94
N SER A 46 -9.89 -7.75 21.91
CA SER A 46 -10.38 -6.45 22.44
C SER A 46 -10.54 -5.32 21.43
N LEU A 47 -10.24 -5.55 20.15
CA LEU A 47 -10.29 -4.54 19.09
C LEU A 47 -11.27 -4.97 17.98
N HIS A 48 -12.07 -4.03 17.46
CA HIS A 48 -12.92 -4.25 16.28
C HIS A 48 -12.04 -4.31 15.02
N SER A 49 -11.20 -5.34 14.92
CA SER A 49 -10.28 -5.50 13.80
C SER A 49 -10.95 -6.10 12.57
N ILE A 50 -10.35 -5.86 11.41
CA ILE A 50 -10.72 -6.50 10.14
C ILE A 50 -10.43 -8.00 10.21
N GLY A 51 -9.56 -8.48 11.10
CA GLY A 51 -9.28 -9.92 11.22
C GLY A 51 -8.49 -10.47 10.04
N LEU A 52 -7.38 -9.78 9.70
CA LEU A 52 -6.48 -10.14 8.59
C LEU A 52 -5.95 -11.59 8.68
N ASP A 53 -5.85 -12.15 9.89
CA ASP A 53 -5.41 -13.52 10.15
C ASP A 53 -6.40 -14.60 9.67
N GLN A 54 -7.66 -14.24 9.45
CA GLN A 54 -8.72 -15.15 8.99
C GLN A 54 -8.76 -15.28 7.47
N TYR A 55 -8.18 -14.35 6.73
CA TYR A 55 -8.17 -14.38 5.27
C TYR A 55 -7.38 -15.58 4.73
N ARG A 56 -7.90 -16.20 3.68
CA ARG A 56 -7.28 -17.29 2.95
C ARG A 56 -7.29 -16.99 1.46
N VAL A 57 -6.19 -17.32 0.79
CA VAL A 57 -6.06 -17.20 -0.65
C VAL A 57 -7.05 -18.15 -1.33
N VAL A 58 -7.79 -17.62 -2.31
CA VAL A 58 -8.71 -18.38 -3.17
C VAL A 58 -8.30 -18.33 -4.63
N THR A 59 -7.53 -17.30 -5.01
CA THR A 59 -6.82 -17.21 -6.29
C THR A 59 -5.37 -16.84 -5.97
N GLU A 60 -4.42 -17.67 -6.38
CA GLU A 60 -2.99 -17.50 -6.09
C GLU A 60 -2.19 -17.41 -7.40
N GLU A 61 -1.29 -16.43 -7.50
CA GLU A 61 -0.34 -16.28 -8.64
C GLU A 61 -1.01 -16.30 -10.03
N LYS A 62 -2.23 -15.76 -10.17
CA LYS A 62 -2.90 -15.71 -11.47
C LYS A 62 -2.25 -14.63 -12.33
N VAL A 63 -1.67 -15.00 -13.46
CA VAL A 63 -1.15 -14.04 -14.44
C VAL A 63 -2.31 -13.23 -15.03
N ILE A 64 -2.16 -11.90 -15.06
CA ILE A 64 -3.08 -10.98 -15.74
C ILE A 64 -2.73 -10.99 -17.23
N GLU A 65 -3.43 -11.81 -18.00
CA GLU A 65 -3.21 -11.93 -19.44
C GLU A 65 -3.40 -10.59 -20.17
N GLY A 66 -2.44 -10.23 -21.02
CA GLY A 66 -2.48 -9.00 -21.82
C GLY A 66 -1.78 -7.80 -21.18
N LEU A 67 -1.21 -7.95 -19.98
CA LEU A 67 -0.26 -7.01 -19.37
C LEU A 67 1.11 -7.67 -19.27
N GLU A 68 2.13 -7.03 -19.85
CA GLU A 68 3.54 -7.48 -19.74
C GLU A 68 4.38 -6.53 -18.88
N ASP A 69 3.92 -5.28 -18.75
CA ASP A 69 4.52 -4.25 -17.89
C ASP A 69 4.15 -4.50 -16.42
N ASP A 70 4.94 -3.90 -15.52
CA ASP A 70 4.76 -4.02 -14.09
C ASP A 70 3.48 -3.28 -13.64
N VAL A 71 2.60 -4.00 -12.95
CA VAL A 71 1.39 -3.44 -12.34
C VAL A 71 1.70 -2.78 -11.01
N SER A 72 1.18 -1.57 -10.81
CA SER A 72 1.37 -0.78 -9.60
C SER A 72 0.03 -0.19 -9.15
N GLY A 73 -0.24 -0.23 -7.84
CA GLY A 73 -1.50 0.17 -7.24
C GLY A 73 -2.71 -0.69 -7.62
N LEU A 74 -3.75 -0.62 -6.79
CA LEU A 74 -5.03 -1.27 -7.07
C LEU A 74 -6.13 -0.52 -6.32
N SER A 75 -7.25 -0.24 -6.98
CA SER A 75 -8.41 0.37 -6.34
C SER A 75 -9.69 -0.28 -6.82
N TYR A 76 -10.68 -0.40 -5.93
CA TYR A 76 -11.98 -0.96 -6.26
C TYR A 76 -12.98 0.14 -6.63
N ASP A 77 -13.62 -0.03 -7.78
CA ASP A 77 -14.74 0.81 -8.21
C ASP A 77 -16.07 0.12 -7.86
N PRO A 78 -16.81 0.63 -6.85
CA PRO A 78 -18.09 0.04 -6.44
C PRO A 78 -19.23 0.22 -7.44
N ASP A 79 -19.17 1.22 -8.32
CA ASP A 79 -20.20 1.49 -9.32
C ASP A 79 -20.06 0.51 -10.50
N ARG A 80 -18.82 0.24 -10.90
CA ARG A 80 -18.49 -0.69 -12.00
C ARG A 80 -18.35 -2.13 -11.54
N LYS A 81 -18.12 -2.35 -10.24
CA LYS A 81 -17.75 -3.65 -9.65
C LYS A 81 -16.52 -4.26 -10.34
N SER A 82 -15.54 -3.40 -10.57
CA SER A 82 -14.27 -3.70 -11.21
C SER A 82 -13.13 -3.11 -10.40
N LEU A 83 -11.90 -3.49 -10.74
CA LEU A 83 -10.68 -2.97 -10.15
C LEU A 83 -9.98 -2.10 -11.18
N PHE A 84 -9.25 -1.09 -10.72
CA PHE A 84 -8.34 -0.30 -11.52
C PHE A 84 -6.92 -0.43 -10.98
N THR A 85 -5.95 -0.59 -11.88
CA THR A 85 -4.51 -0.58 -11.61
C THR A 85 -3.82 0.32 -12.63
N VAL A 86 -2.56 0.69 -12.38
CA VAL A 86 -1.72 1.40 -13.35
C VAL A 86 -0.51 0.56 -13.72
N THR A 87 0.13 0.87 -14.83
CA THR A 87 1.37 0.21 -15.26
C THR A 87 2.53 1.20 -15.28
N ASN A 88 3.71 0.75 -14.86
CA ASN A 88 4.94 1.54 -15.01
C ASN A 88 5.47 1.46 -16.47
N GLN A 89 6.40 2.34 -16.85
CA GLN A 89 7.07 2.44 -18.17
C GLN A 89 6.18 2.78 -19.40
N ASN A 90 5.09 2.05 -19.62
CA ASN A 90 4.02 2.37 -20.56
C ASN A 90 2.78 2.76 -19.75
N PRO A 91 2.65 4.04 -19.34
CA PRO A 91 1.62 4.42 -18.40
C PRO A 91 0.23 4.21 -18.99
N GLU A 92 -0.52 3.30 -18.38
CA GLU A 92 -1.91 3.02 -18.69
C GLU A 92 -2.70 2.90 -17.40
N LEU A 93 -3.97 3.32 -17.46
CA LEU A 93 -4.97 2.95 -16.48
C LEU A 93 -5.67 1.70 -17.02
N VAL A 94 -5.61 0.61 -16.26
CA VAL A 94 -6.14 -0.68 -16.66
C VAL A 94 -7.32 -1.05 -15.77
N GLU A 95 -8.46 -1.32 -16.38
CA GLU A 95 -9.63 -1.86 -15.70
C GLU A 95 -9.57 -3.38 -15.72
N LEU A 96 -9.67 -4.00 -14.56
CA LEU A 96 -9.68 -5.44 -14.34
C LEU A 96 -11.04 -5.87 -13.78
N SER A 97 -11.50 -7.05 -14.17
CA SER A 97 -12.59 -7.72 -13.45
C SER A 97 -12.13 -8.21 -12.07
N LEU A 98 -13.08 -8.56 -11.20
CA LEU A 98 -12.79 -9.17 -9.89
C LEU A 98 -12.13 -10.56 -9.97
N ASP A 99 -12.11 -11.18 -11.15
CA ASP A 99 -11.34 -12.40 -11.41
C ASP A 99 -9.98 -12.13 -12.08
N GLY A 100 -9.55 -10.88 -12.22
CA GLY A 100 -8.23 -10.51 -12.74
C GLY A 100 -8.10 -10.63 -14.26
N LYS A 101 -9.17 -10.34 -15.01
CA LYS A 101 -9.11 -10.23 -16.48
C LYS A 101 -9.11 -8.76 -16.88
N VAL A 102 -8.29 -8.41 -17.87
CA VAL A 102 -8.29 -7.07 -18.46
C VAL A 102 -9.62 -6.82 -19.19
N LEU A 103 -10.33 -5.79 -18.76
CA LEU A 103 -11.56 -5.32 -19.39
C LEU A 103 -11.30 -4.17 -20.36
N ARG A 104 -10.39 -3.27 -19.97
CA ARG A 104 -10.08 -2.05 -20.71
C ARG A 104 -8.69 -1.53 -20.35
N ARG A 105 -8.05 -0.86 -21.32
CA ARG A 105 -6.78 -0.13 -21.14
C ARG A 105 -6.98 1.30 -21.64
N ILE A 106 -6.51 2.27 -20.88
CA ILE A 106 -6.63 3.70 -21.18
C ILE A 106 -5.22 4.31 -21.09
N PRO A 107 -4.62 4.75 -22.21
CA PRO A 107 -3.33 5.41 -22.20
C PRO A 107 -3.29 6.66 -21.31
N LEU A 108 -2.24 6.76 -20.49
CA LEU A 108 -1.94 7.88 -19.63
C LEU A 108 -0.86 8.77 -20.28
N VAL A 109 -1.30 9.84 -20.94
CA VAL A 109 -0.44 10.78 -21.66
C VAL A 109 0.12 11.83 -20.70
N GLY A 110 1.45 11.95 -20.68
CA GLY A 110 2.14 12.95 -19.89
C GLY A 110 2.30 12.59 -18.40
N PHE A 111 2.11 11.32 -18.03
CA PHE A 111 2.43 10.75 -16.72
C PHE A 111 3.87 10.25 -16.73
N GLY A 112 4.64 10.54 -15.68
CA GLY A 112 6.06 10.19 -15.58
C GLY A 112 6.30 8.76 -15.12
N ASP A 113 5.79 8.43 -13.94
CA ASP A 113 5.74 7.09 -13.35
C ASP A 113 4.42 6.96 -12.60
N ALA A 114 3.43 6.28 -13.18
CA ALA A 114 2.15 6.11 -12.53
C ALA A 114 2.25 4.93 -11.55
N GLU A 115 2.13 5.21 -10.25
CA GLU A 115 2.36 4.19 -9.20
C GLU A 115 1.11 3.78 -8.44
N ALA A 116 0.14 4.68 -8.31
CA ALA A 116 -1.11 4.35 -7.64
C ALA A 116 -2.30 4.96 -8.35
N VAL A 117 -3.44 4.31 -8.21
CA VAL A 117 -4.76 4.83 -8.56
C VAL A 117 -5.68 4.65 -7.36
N GLU A 118 -6.55 5.61 -7.12
CA GLU A 118 -7.58 5.51 -6.09
C GLU A 118 -8.93 6.05 -6.58
N TYR A 119 -9.98 5.25 -6.39
CA TYR A 119 -11.36 5.63 -6.63
C TYR A 119 -11.83 6.64 -5.57
N ILE A 120 -12.51 7.69 -6.02
CA ILE A 120 -12.94 8.80 -5.16
C ILE A 120 -14.47 8.88 -5.09
N SER A 121 -15.09 8.84 -6.26
CA SER A 121 -16.53 8.97 -6.47
C SER A 121 -16.86 8.54 -7.91
N PRO A 122 -18.13 8.39 -8.33
CA PRO A 122 -18.46 7.87 -9.65
C PRO A 122 -17.73 8.60 -10.78
N GLY A 123 -16.86 7.88 -11.48
CA GLY A 123 -16.06 8.39 -12.59
C GLY A 123 -14.93 9.35 -12.22
N VAL A 124 -14.56 9.49 -10.94
CA VAL A 124 -13.46 10.32 -10.46
C VAL A 124 -12.43 9.46 -9.74
N TYR A 125 -11.16 9.59 -10.15
CA TYR A 125 -10.04 8.87 -9.56
C TYR A 125 -8.88 9.83 -9.33
N VAL A 126 -7.94 9.44 -8.48
CA VAL A 126 -6.65 10.11 -8.34
C VAL A 126 -5.56 9.13 -8.74
N ILE A 127 -4.60 9.59 -9.53
CA ILE A 127 -3.37 8.85 -9.83
C ILE A 127 -2.17 9.56 -9.20
N SER A 128 -1.25 8.82 -8.60
CA SER A 128 0.06 9.35 -8.20
C SER A 128 1.06 9.25 -9.35
N ASP A 129 1.90 10.28 -9.50
CA ASP A 129 3.01 10.29 -10.44
C ASP A 129 4.32 10.51 -9.66
N GLU A 130 5.11 9.45 -9.49
CA GLU A 130 6.28 9.39 -8.61
C GLU A 130 7.33 10.41 -9.03
N ARG A 131 7.66 10.40 -10.32
CA ARG A 131 8.76 11.20 -10.89
C ARG A 131 8.57 12.70 -10.71
N GLN A 132 7.31 13.15 -10.71
CA GLN A 132 6.95 14.56 -10.54
C GLN A 132 6.36 14.88 -9.16
N LEU A 133 6.26 13.88 -8.27
CA LEU A 133 5.67 14.00 -6.92
C LEU A 133 4.33 14.75 -6.94
N ARG A 134 3.43 14.33 -7.83
CA ARG A 134 2.13 14.95 -8.01
C ARG A 134 1.00 13.94 -7.94
N LEU A 135 -0.14 14.41 -7.48
CA LEU A 135 -1.41 13.70 -7.48
C LEU A 135 -2.28 14.31 -8.57
N ILE A 136 -2.90 13.48 -9.39
CA ILE A 136 -3.60 13.91 -10.60
C ILE A 136 -5.03 13.40 -10.53
N GLN A 137 -5.99 14.31 -10.39
CA GLN A 137 -7.41 13.97 -10.41
C GLN A 137 -7.89 13.78 -11.86
N ILE A 138 -8.33 12.58 -12.18
CA ILE A 138 -8.79 12.18 -13.51
C ILE A 138 -10.28 11.85 -13.51
N HIS A 139 -10.88 11.96 -14.70
CA HIS A 139 -12.27 11.60 -14.94
C HIS A 139 -12.35 10.46 -15.95
N VAL A 140 -13.05 9.39 -15.61
CA VAL A 140 -13.19 8.20 -16.46
C VAL A 140 -14.66 7.85 -16.67
N ASP A 141 -15.04 7.76 -17.93
CA ASP A 141 -16.33 7.26 -18.38
C ASP A 141 -16.15 6.17 -19.45
N ASP A 142 -17.25 5.61 -19.96
CA ASP A 142 -17.23 4.53 -20.95
C ASP A 142 -16.64 4.97 -22.31
N SER A 143 -16.58 6.28 -22.57
CA SER A 143 -16.06 6.87 -23.80
C SER A 143 -14.57 7.23 -23.73
N THR A 144 -13.99 7.42 -22.54
CA THR A 144 -12.57 7.81 -22.32
C THR A 144 -11.59 6.97 -23.14
N LYS A 145 -10.90 7.56 -24.12
CA LYS A 145 -9.91 6.83 -24.94
C LYS A 145 -8.46 7.06 -24.53
N SER A 146 -8.21 8.13 -23.79
CA SER A 146 -6.92 8.49 -23.22
C SER A 146 -7.14 9.50 -22.11
N LEU A 147 -6.18 9.61 -21.20
CA LEU A 147 -6.15 10.62 -20.14
C LEU A 147 -4.87 11.44 -20.31
N ASN A 148 -4.99 12.77 -20.30
CA ASN A 148 -3.84 13.66 -20.43
C ASN A 148 -3.64 14.42 -19.12
N ALA A 149 -2.47 14.26 -18.50
CA ALA A 149 -2.15 14.91 -17.24
C ALA A 149 -2.27 16.44 -17.33
N ALA A 150 -1.95 17.04 -18.48
CA ALA A 150 -1.99 18.49 -18.68
C ALA A 150 -3.39 19.09 -18.57
N ASP A 151 -4.43 18.28 -18.80
CA ASP A 151 -5.85 18.70 -18.77
C ASP A 151 -6.50 18.43 -17.39
N ALA A 152 -5.77 17.77 -16.48
CA ALA A 152 -6.25 17.33 -15.18
C ALA A 152 -5.89 18.31 -14.05
N GLU A 153 -6.68 18.31 -12.98
CA GLU A 153 -6.31 19.01 -11.76
C GLU A 153 -5.16 18.26 -11.06
N GLN A 154 -4.11 19.01 -10.68
CA GLN A 154 -2.90 18.44 -10.11
C GLN A 154 -2.58 19.07 -8.76
N LEU A 155 -2.08 18.26 -7.84
CA LEU A 155 -1.56 18.70 -6.55
C LEU A 155 -0.15 18.17 -6.34
N THR A 156 0.80 19.08 -6.12
CA THR A 156 2.14 18.75 -5.62
C THR A 156 2.18 19.00 -4.12
N LEU A 157 2.51 17.97 -3.33
CA LEU A 157 2.71 18.13 -1.90
C LEU A 157 4.12 18.69 -1.71
N GLY A 158 4.25 19.98 -1.37
CA GLY A 158 5.53 20.69 -1.21
C GLY A 158 6.40 20.22 -0.02
N ILE A 159 6.43 18.92 0.25
CA ILE A 159 7.22 18.26 1.29
C ILE A 159 8.63 18.04 0.73
N SER A 160 9.65 18.40 1.51
CA SER A 160 11.06 18.42 1.09
C SER A 160 11.50 17.13 0.38
N THR A 161 12.04 17.29 -0.82
CA THR A 161 12.54 16.26 -1.76
C THR A 161 13.82 15.56 -1.31
N SER A 162 14.11 15.49 0.00
CA SER A 162 15.27 14.76 0.49
C SER A 162 14.95 13.27 0.47
N GLY A 163 15.17 12.62 -0.67
CA GLY A 163 14.96 11.19 -0.91
C GLY A 163 14.26 10.95 -2.25
N ASN A 164 14.91 10.22 -3.16
CA ASN A 164 14.40 9.85 -4.49
C ASN A 164 13.32 8.75 -4.43
N LYS A 165 12.30 8.90 -3.59
CA LYS A 165 11.23 7.91 -3.45
C LYS A 165 9.90 8.61 -3.31
N GLY A 166 8.94 8.27 -4.15
CA GLY A 166 7.70 9.00 -4.28
C GLY A 166 6.50 8.32 -3.66
N TYR A 167 5.36 8.50 -4.35
CA TYR A 167 4.03 8.29 -3.82
C TYR A 167 3.46 6.98 -4.36
N GLU A 168 3.66 5.90 -3.62
CA GLU A 168 3.39 4.52 -4.06
C GLU A 168 1.97 4.04 -3.75
N GLY A 169 1.29 4.67 -2.80
CA GLY A 169 0.01 4.19 -2.31
C GLY A 169 -0.98 5.31 -2.09
N LEU A 170 -2.22 5.07 -2.45
CA LEU A 170 -3.34 5.97 -2.23
C LEU A 170 -4.48 5.21 -1.55
N ALA A 171 -5.21 5.90 -0.68
CA ALA A 171 -6.46 5.39 -0.11
C ALA A 171 -7.39 6.57 0.19
N TYR A 172 -8.70 6.39 0.03
CA TYR A 172 -9.66 7.47 0.23
C TYR A 172 -10.68 7.14 1.33
N ASP A 173 -10.84 8.07 2.26
CA ASP A 173 -11.94 8.10 3.24
C ASP A 173 -12.99 9.08 2.70
N SER A 174 -14.05 8.52 2.11
CA SER A 174 -15.13 9.24 1.44
C SER A 174 -16.01 10.02 2.42
N VAL A 175 -16.21 9.48 3.62
CA VAL A 175 -16.98 10.12 4.70
C VAL A 175 -16.21 11.30 5.28
N GLY A 176 -14.94 11.08 5.62
CA GLY A 176 -14.02 12.07 6.16
C GLY A 176 -13.44 13.04 5.12
N ARG A 177 -13.68 12.77 3.83
CA ARG A 177 -13.22 13.53 2.65
C ARG A 177 -11.72 13.82 2.70
N ARG A 178 -10.93 12.77 2.87
CA ARG A 178 -9.47 12.85 2.94
C ARG A 178 -8.83 11.73 2.13
N LEU A 179 -7.77 12.09 1.43
CA LEU A 179 -6.91 11.18 0.71
C LEU A 179 -5.68 10.87 1.58
N PHE A 180 -5.39 9.61 1.77
CA PHE A 180 -4.13 9.14 2.33
C PHE A 180 -3.14 8.87 1.20
N VAL A 181 -1.90 9.29 1.40
CA VAL A 181 -0.80 9.10 0.44
C VAL A 181 0.35 8.43 1.17
N ALA A 182 0.75 7.25 0.72
CA ALA A 182 1.95 6.58 1.18
C ALA A 182 3.17 7.17 0.50
N ARG A 183 4.20 7.45 1.30
CA ARG A 183 5.56 7.70 0.84
C ARG A 183 6.40 6.48 1.19
N GLU A 184 7.02 5.87 0.18
CA GLU A 184 7.63 4.54 0.27
C GLU A 184 8.66 4.41 1.40
N ARG A 185 9.74 5.20 1.38
CA ARG A 185 10.90 5.07 2.28
C ARG A 185 11.59 6.41 2.50
N ASP A 186 12.45 6.44 3.50
CA ASP A 186 13.39 7.53 3.79
C ASP A 186 12.77 8.93 3.94
N PRO A 187 11.77 9.12 4.85
CA PRO A 187 11.17 8.14 5.74
C PRO A 187 9.85 7.55 5.21
N VAL A 188 9.49 6.35 5.71
CA VAL A 188 8.13 5.80 5.58
C VAL A 188 7.14 6.78 6.20
N GLN A 189 6.14 7.23 5.43
CA GLN A 189 5.13 8.19 5.90
C GLN A 189 3.76 7.90 5.29
N ILE A 190 2.72 8.22 6.06
CA ILE A 190 1.33 8.27 5.58
C ILE A 190 0.87 9.72 5.72
N ILE A 191 0.67 10.39 4.58
CA ILE A 191 0.28 11.80 4.52
C ILE A 191 -1.23 11.87 4.31
N GLU A 192 -1.91 12.67 5.13
CA GLU A 192 -3.33 12.99 4.96
C GLU A 192 -3.49 14.29 4.19
N VAL A 193 -4.25 14.23 3.10
CA VAL A 193 -4.57 15.36 2.23
C VAL A 193 -6.08 15.62 2.31
N ARG A 194 -6.46 16.84 2.70
CA ARG A 194 -7.86 17.31 2.71
C ARG A 194 -8.01 18.45 1.73
N GLY A 195 -9.18 18.56 1.11
CA GLY A 195 -9.46 19.59 0.10
C GLY A 195 -8.94 19.25 -1.31
N PHE A 196 -8.39 18.05 -1.48
CA PHE A 196 -8.08 17.41 -2.76
C PHE A 196 -8.33 15.89 -2.60
N PRO A 197 -8.88 15.19 -3.61
CA PRO A 197 -9.44 15.72 -4.86
C PRO A 197 -10.66 16.62 -4.62
N LYS A 198 -10.94 17.52 -5.58
CA LYS A 198 -12.13 18.36 -5.52
C LYS A 198 -13.33 17.60 -6.05
N THR A 199 -14.22 17.21 -5.14
CA THR A 199 -15.52 16.62 -5.49
C THR A 199 -16.62 17.68 -5.72
N ASP A 200 -16.39 18.92 -5.29
CA ASP A 200 -17.25 20.08 -5.58
C ASP A 200 -16.38 21.27 -6.03
N LEU A 201 -16.55 21.69 -7.28
CA LEU A 201 -15.78 22.79 -7.88
C LEU A 201 -16.08 24.17 -7.25
N GLN A 202 -17.21 24.30 -6.55
CA GLN A 202 -17.67 25.57 -5.95
C GLN A 202 -17.31 25.69 -4.46
N ALA A 203 -16.91 24.60 -3.81
CA ALA A 203 -16.53 24.62 -2.41
C ALA A 203 -15.15 25.28 -2.24
N PRO A 204 -14.98 26.28 -1.35
CA PRO A 204 -13.67 26.83 -1.05
C PRO A 204 -12.78 25.73 -0.45
N GLY A 205 -11.83 25.24 -1.25
CA GLY A 205 -10.92 24.17 -0.85
C GLY A 205 -9.85 24.71 0.09
N ASN A 206 -10.02 24.49 1.39
CA ASN A 206 -8.92 24.65 2.35
C ASN A 206 -8.03 23.41 2.27
N LEU A 207 -7.07 23.43 1.33
CA LEU A 207 -6.06 22.39 1.20
C LEU A 207 -5.29 22.26 2.53
N GLN A 208 -5.29 21.06 3.10
CA GLN A 208 -4.50 20.73 4.28
C GLN A 208 -3.69 19.47 4.00
N VAL A 209 -2.40 19.53 4.33
CA VAL A 209 -1.47 18.41 4.22
C VAL A 209 -0.94 18.13 5.62
N ILE A 210 -1.26 16.95 6.15
CA ILE A 210 -0.96 16.55 7.52
C ILE A 210 -0.07 15.31 7.46
N ALA A 211 1.14 15.42 8.00
CA ALA A 211 2.07 14.30 8.15
C ALA A 211 2.47 14.15 9.61
N ASN A 212 2.66 12.92 10.08
CA ASN A 212 3.02 12.63 11.47
C ASN A 212 4.12 11.57 11.55
N SER A 213 5.39 11.99 11.39
CA SER A 213 6.54 11.10 11.42
C SER A 213 6.67 10.31 12.74
N LYS A 214 6.13 10.81 13.87
CA LYS A 214 6.16 10.08 15.15
C LYS A 214 5.17 8.92 15.17
N ARG A 215 4.00 9.09 14.56
CA ARG A 215 3.01 8.02 14.35
C ARG A 215 3.57 7.00 13.36
N ASP A 216 4.04 7.49 12.22
CA ASP A 216 4.47 6.64 11.10
C ASP A 216 5.77 5.86 11.41
N GLY A 217 6.66 6.40 12.25
CA GLY A 217 7.84 5.67 12.75
C GLY A 217 7.51 4.42 13.58
N ARG A 218 6.27 4.27 14.05
CA ARG A 218 5.79 3.08 14.77
C ARG A 218 5.38 1.94 13.84
N LEU A 219 5.18 2.22 12.55
CA LEU A 219 4.88 1.20 11.55
C LEU A 219 6.08 0.27 11.45
N SER A 220 5.91 -1.00 11.82
CA SER A 220 7.00 -2.00 11.83
C SER A 220 7.18 -2.61 10.44
N VAL A 221 7.45 -1.75 9.46
CA VAL A 221 7.70 -2.07 8.04
C VAL A 221 8.92 -1.32 7.52
N ARG A 222 9.43 -1.77 6.38
CA ARG A 222 10.60 -1.21 5.69
C ARG A 222 10.22 -0.20 4.60
N ASP A 223 9.04 -0.37 4.03
CA ASP A 223 8.46 0.41 2.93
C ASP A 223 6.93 0.46 3.06
N LEU A 224 6.30 1.25 2.20
CA LEU A 224 4.87 1.21 1.92
C LEU A 224 4.68 1.16 0.41
N SER A 225 4.06 0.10 -0.09
CA SER A 225 3.78 -0.10 -1.52
C SER A 225 2.31 0.11 -1.87
N SER A 226 1.40 0.06 -0.89
CA SER A 226 -0.02 0.34 -1.15
C SER A 226 -0.77 0.70 0.14
N LEU A 227 -1.92 1.36 0.00
CA LEU A 227 -2.85 1.66 1.08
C LEU A 227 -4.26 1.22 0.66
N GLN A 228 -5.11 0.89 1.64
CA GLN A 228 -6.55 0.69 1.43
C GLN A 228 -7.28 1.20 2.66
N PHE A 229 -8.27 2.05 2.48
CA PHE A 229 -9.16 2.47 3.57
C PHE A 229 -10.40 1.57 3.60
N ASP A 230 -10.73 1.05 4.77
CA ASP A 230 -11.98 0.30 4.96
C ASP A 230 -13.03 1.21 5.61
N GLU A 231 -14.05 1.57 4.83
CA GLU A 231 -15.15 2.44 5.28
C GLU A 231 -16.00 1.79 6.39
N ILE A 232 -16.00 0.46 6.50
CA ILE A 232 -16.81 -0.25 7.50
C ILE A 232 -16.20 -0.11 8.90
N SER A 233 -14.89 -0.37 9.03
CA SER A 233 -14.16 -0.22 10.30
C SER A 233 -13.60 1.19 10.53
N GLY A 234 -13.43 1.99 9.48
CA GLY A 234 -12.68 3.24 9.50
C GLY A 234 -11.17 3.04 9.64
N HIS A 235 -10.68 1.83 9.42
CA HIS A 235 -9.27 1.47 9.53
C HIS A 235 -8.53 1.63 8.20
N LEU A 236 -7.22 1.83 8.29
CA LEU A 236 -6.33 1.90 7.15
C LEU A 236 -5.49 0.63 7.08
N LEU A 237 -5.55 -0.08 5.97
CA LEU A 237 -4.63 -1.16 5.65
C LEU A 237 -3.41 -0.59 4.93
N ALA A 238 -2.22 -1.04 5.33
CA ALA A 238 -0.95 -0.64 4.76
C ALA A 238 -0.18 -1.86 4.28
N LEU A 239 0.14 -1.90 2.99
CA LEU A 239 0.91 -2.97 2.36
C LEU A 239 2.40 -2.59 2.34
N SER A 240 3.25 -3.57 2.64
CA SER A 240 4.70 -3.45 2.56
C SER A 240 5.24 -4.62 1.77
N ASP A 241 5.78 -4.33 0.58
CA ASP A 241 6.42 -5.33 -0.26
C ASP A 241 7.65 -5.89 0.45
N GLU A 242 8.57 -4.99 0.84
CA GLU A 242 9.83 -5.39 1.43
C GLU A 242 9.58 -6.23 2.70
N SER A 243 8.57 -5.89 3.52
CA SER A 243 8.27 -6.66 4.75
C SER A 243 7.39 -7.88 4.53
N LYS A 244 6.87 -8.10 3.31
CA LYS A 244 5.92 -9.16 2.94
C LYS A 244 4.75 -9.25 3.89
N ARG A 245 4.07 -8.12 4.14
CA ARG A 245 2.96 -8.08 5.08
C ARG A 245 1.95 -6.97 4.80
N ILE A 246 0.75 -7.18 5.32
CA ILE A 246 -0.29 -6.17 5.46
C ILE A 246 -0.38 -5.80 6.94
N LEU A 247 -0.40 -4.50 7.24
CA LEU A 247 -0.72 -3.95 8.56
C LEU A 247 -2.15 -3.40 8.54
N GLU A 248 -2.85 -3.54 9.66
CA GLU A 248 -4.10 -2.85 9.93
C GLU A 248 -3.86 -1.76 10.95
N LEU A 249 -4.23 -0.52 10.62
CA LEU A 249 -4.09 0.65 11.44
C LEU A 249 -5.46 1.16 11.89
N ASP A 250 -5.59 1.44 13.19
CA ASP A 250 -6.83 2.02 13.73
C ASP A 250 -7.05 3.48 13.25
N THR A 251 -8.17 4.08 13.66
CA THR A 251 -8.53 5.47 13.31
C THR A 251 -7.53 6.53 13.78
N SER A 252 -6.64 6.20 14.70
CA SER A 252 -5.52 7.04 15.16
C SER A 252 -4.18 6.70 14.51
N GLY A 253 -4.18 5.73 13.58
CA GLY A 253 -3.04 5.22 12.84
C GLY A 253 -2.08 4.36 13.67
N HIS A 254 -2.55 3.75 14.76
CA HIS A 254 -1.77 2.74 15.48
C HIS A 254 -1.95 1.38 14.82
N PRO A 255 -0.87 0.62 14.62
CA PRO A 255 -1.00 -0.73 14.11
C PRO A 255 -1.65 -1.62 15.18
N ILE A 256 -2.71 -2.32 14.78
CA ILE A 256 -3.53 -3.18 15.66
C ILE A 256 -3.67 -4.61 15.14
N GLY A 257 -3.34 -4.82 13.87
CA GLY A 257 -3.41 -6.13 13.22
C GLY A 257 -2.34 -6.26 12.15
N SER A 258 -2.05 -7.50 11.76
CA SER A 258 -1.25 -7.76 10.57
C SER A 258 -1.46 -9.15 10.02
N SER A 259 -1.12 -9.34 8.76
CA SER A 259 -0.96 -10.66 8.17
C SER A 259 0.28 -10.73 7.30
N SER A 260 0.91 -11.90 7.28
CA SER A 260 2.10 -12.18 6.48
C SER A 260 1.69 -12.63 5.07
N LEU A 261 2.46 -12.20 4.07
CA LEU A 261 2.36 -12.64 2.67
C LEU A 261 3.47 -13.66 2.32
N ALA A 262 4.16 -14.19 3.33
CA ALA A 262 5.13 -15.26 3.15
C ALA A 262 4.45 -16.63 2.94
N LYS A 263 5.20 -17.58 2.39
CA LYS A 263 4.77 -18.97 2.20
C LYS A 263 4.13 -19.54 3.47
N GLY A 264 2.95 -20.15 3.32
CA GLY A 264 2.17 -20.79 4.38
C GLY A 264 1.23 -19.84 5.13
N ALA A 265 1.47 -18.53 5.11
CA ALA A 265 0.55 -17.56 5.66
C ALA A 265 -0.65 -17.36 4.71
N MET A 266 -1.83 -17.07 5.28
CA MET A 266 -3.08 -16.90 4.51
C MET A 266 -3.36 -18.05 3.53
N GLY A 267 -2.84 -19.26 3.77
CA GLY A 267 -3.01 -20.41 2.86
C GLY A 267 -2.13 -20.41 1.61
N LEU A 268 -1.20 -19.45 1.47
CA LEU A 268 -0.32 -19.31 0.31
C LEU A 268 0.65 -20.49 0.15
N SER A 269 0.74 -21.03 -1.07
CA SER A 269 1.71 -22.06 -1.43
C SER A 269 3.14 -21.50 -1.57
N LYS A 270 3.27 -20.22 -1.98
CA LYS A 270 4.52 -19.44 -2.05
C LYS A 270 4.32 -18.03 -1.50
N GLY A 271 5.42 -17.37 -1.13
CA GLY A 271 5.32 -15.98 -0.70
C GLY A 271 5.01 -15.06 -1.89
N VAL A 272 4.21 -14.01 -1.68
CA VAL A 272 3.91 -13.01 -2.72
C VAL A 272 5.22 -12.34 -3.16
N PRO A 273 5.61 -12.40 -4.45
CA PRO A 273 6.95 -12.01 -4.90
C PRO A 273 7.31 -10.53 -4.75
N GLN A 274 6.42 -9.63 -5.14
CA GLN A 274 6.59 -8.16 -5.14
C GLN A 274 5.22 -7.48 -5.05
N ALA A 275 4.67 -7.23 -3.85
CA ALA A 275 3.27 -6.83 -3.69
C ALA A 275 3.10 -5.30 -3.82
N GLU A 276 2.49 -4.82 -4.90
CA GLU A 276 2.44 -3.39 -5.26
C GLU A 276 1.04 -2.77 -5.28
N GLY A 277 -0.02 -3.54 -5.03
CA GLY A 277 -1.37 -2.98 -5.01
C GLY A 277 -2.34 -3.83 -4.21
N MET A 278 -3.25 -3.18 -3.50
CA MET A 278 -4.25 -3.84 -2.66
C MET A 278 -5.56 -3.07 -2.72
N ALA A 279 -6.67 -3.79 -2.89
CA ALA A 279 -8.01 -3.23 -2.86
C ALA A 279 -8.96 -4.13 -2.08
N MET A 280 -10.03 -3.57 -1.51
CA MET A 280 -11.07 -4.36 -0.85
C MET A 280 -12.45 -4.01 -1.41
N ASP A 281 -13.27 -5.02 -1.71
CA ASP A 281 -14.65 -4.79 -2.15
C ASP A 281 -15.64 -4.62 -0.98
N ALA A 282 -16.89 -4.33 -1.32
CA ALA A 282 -17.96 -4.12 -0.35
C ALA A 282 -18.30 -5.38 0.47
N GLU A 283 -17.94 -6.56 -0.03
CA GLU A 283 -18.09 -7.84 0.64
C GLU A 283 -16.89 -8.18 1.55
N GLY A 284 -15.85 -7.33 1.57
CA GLY A 284 -14.63 -7.55 2.33
C GLY A 284 -13.66 -8.55 1.68
N THR A 285 -13.84 -8.88 0.39
CA THR A 285 -12.84 -9.63 -0.38
C THR A 285 -11.62 -8.74 -0.60
N LEU A 286 -10.45 -9.28 -0.28
CA LEU A 286 -9.18 -8.57 -0.46
C LEU A 286 -8.55 -9.01 -1.78
N TYR A 287 -8.30 -8.04 -2.65
CA TYR A 287 -7.60 -8.19 -3.92
C TYR A 287 -6.18 -7.67 -3.77
N LEU A 288 -5.22 -8.34 -4.40
CA LEU A 288 -3.83 -7.93 -4.38
C LEU A 288 -3.21 -8.17 -5.76
N VAL A 289 -2.39 -7.22 -6.20
CA VAL A 289 -1.53 -7.37 -7.37
C VAL A 289 -0.06 -7.40 -6.96
N SER A 290 0.75 -8.09 -7.75
CA SER A 290 2.17 -8.22 -7.54
C SER A 290 2.91 -8.17 -8.86
N GLU A 291 4.07 -7.50 -8.88
CA GLU A 291 4.90 -7.42 -10.07
C GLU A 291 5.38 -8.80 -10.55
N PRO A 292 5.56 -8.97 -11.87
CA PRO A 292 5.21 -7.98 -12.90
C PRO A 292 3.69 -7.89 -13.11
N ASN A 293 2.93 -8.98 -13.00
CA ASN A 293 1.52 -9.02 -13.41
C ASN A 293 0.71 -10.15 -12.75
N LEU A 294 0.96 -10.43 -11.49
CA LEU A 294 0.27 -11.48 -10.72
C LEU A 294 -0.93 -10.91 -9.97
N PHE A 295 -2.02 -11.68 -9.94
CA PHE A 295 -3.28 -11.35 -9.29
C PHE A 295 -3.63 -12.38 -8.22
N TYR A 296 -4.08 -11.88 -7.07
CA TYR A 296 -4.46 -12.68 -5.91
C TYR A 296 -5.81 -12.24 -5.38
N VAL A 297 -6.56 -13.19 -4.84
CA VAL A 297 -7.82 -12.95 -4.15
C VAL A 297 -7.78 -13.68 -2.82
N PHE A 298 -8.09 -12.97 -1.74
CA PHE A 298 -8.21 -13.52 -0.40
C PHE A 298 -9.61 -13.29 0.15
N ARG A 299 -10.16 -14.30 0.82
CA ARG A 299 -11.48 -14.23 1.47
C ARG A 299 -11.43 -14.82 2.87
N LYS A 300 -12.31 -14.34 3.74
CA LYS A 300 -12.61 -15.05 4.99
C LYS A 300 -13.47 -16.29 4.68
N PRO A 301 -13.26 -17.39 5.39
CA PRO A 301 -14.06 -18.61 5.26
C PRO A 301 -15.52 -18.43 5.70
#